data_AF-A0A968BUS4-F1
#
_entry.id   AF-A0A968BUS4-F1
#
_cell.length_a   1.000
_cell.length_b   1.000
_cell.length_c   1.000
_cell.angle_alpha   90.00
_cell.angle_beta   90.00
_cell.angle_gamma   90.00
#
_symmetry.space_group_name_H-M   'P 1'
#
loop_
_entity.id
_entity.type
_entity.pdbx_description
1 polymer ?
#
loop_
_entity_poly.entity_id
_entity_poly.type
_entity_poly.pdbx_seq_one_letter_code
_entity_poly.pdbx_strand_id
1 'polypeptide(L)'
;PIVVIVSEDLGALKRSQSELHAWTAIVSVLLIVLLVAVIWLGITLSMRPVVTLKAALKRLQDGEISRIAVRAPEEFQPLVYQLNQLLDSLDQRLERSRDALANLSHSVKTPIA
;
A
#
# COMPACT_ATOMS: atom_id res chain seq x y z
N PRO A 1 -63.56 -43.72 -25.53
CA PRO A 1 -62.43 -43.39 -24.62
C PRO A 1 -62.41 -41.89 -24.27
N ILE A 2 -62.71 -41.55 -23.02
CA ILE A 2 -62.77 -40.17 -22.54
C ILE A 2 -61.43 -39.86 -21.87
N VAL A 3 -60.71 -38.88 -22.38
CA VAL A 3 -59.46 -38.38 -21.78
C VAL A 3 -59.81 -37.17 -20.94
N VAL A 4 -59.65 -37.30 -19.63
CA VAL A 4 -59.77 -36.19 -18.67
C VAL A 4 -58.37 -35.62 -18.48
N ILE A 5 -58.17 -34.37 -18.90
CA ILE A 5 -56.94 -33.63 -18.65
C ILE A 5 -57.13 -32.92 -17.31
N VAL A 6 -56.42 -33.39 -16.28
CA VAL A 6 -56.29 -32.71 -14.99
C VAL A 6 -55.29 -31.58 -15.19
N SER A 7 -55.77 -30.36 -15.28
CA SER A 7 -54.94 -29.17 -15.15
C SER A 7 -54.59 -29.01 -13.68
N GLU A 8 -53.49 -29.65 -13.26
CA GLU A 8 -52.90 -29.39 -11.96
C GLU A 8 -52.45 -27.92 -11.93
N ASP A 9 -53.00 -27.17 -10.98
CA ASP A 9 -52.80 -25.74 -10.83
C ASP A 9 -51.32 -25.43 -10.58
N LEU A 10 -50.64 -24.94 -11.63
CA LEU A 10 -49.25 -24.49 -11.60
C LEU A 10 -49.03 -23.29 -10.63
N GLY A 11 -50.10 -22.73 -10.06
CA GLY A 11 -50.06 -21.67 -9.05
C GLY A 11 -49.50 -22.10 -7.70
N ALA A 12 -49.71 -23.36 -7.29
CA ALA A 12 -49.27 -23.86 -5.97
C ALA A 12 -47.75 -24.04 -5.86
N LEU A 13 -47.07 -24.34 -6.99
CA LEU A 13 -45.62 -24.51 -7.02
C LEU A 13 -44.86 -23.18 -6.97
N LYS A 14 -45.48 -22.10 -7.45
CA LYS A 14 -44.83 -20.78 -7.56
C LYS A 14 -44.73 -20.06 -6.21
N ARG A 15 -45.66 -20.30 -5.27
CA ARG A 15 -45.59 -19.76 -3.90
C ARG A 15 -44.47 -20.42 -3.08
N SER A 16 -44.27 -21.74 -3.25
CA SER A 16 -43.19 -22.49 -2.59
C SER A 16 -41.78 -22.20 -3.16
N GLN A 17 -41.66 -21.74 -4.42
CA GLN A 17 -40.37 -21.33 -4.98
C GLN A 17 -39.89 -19.95 -4.48
N SER A 18 -40.81 -19.03 -4.16
CA SER A 18 -40.43 -17.66 -3.78
C SER A 18 -39.73 -17.56 -2.42
N GLU A 19 -40.04 -18.44 -1.46
CA GLU A 19 -39.38 -18.48 -0.16
C GLU A 19 -37.93 -18.98 -0.26
N LEU A 20 -37.68 -19.96 -1.15
CA LEU A 20 -36.34 -20.50 -1.37
C LEU A 20 -35.43 -19.49 -2.09
N HIS A 21 -35.95 -18.75 -3.07
CA HIS A 21 -35.18 -17.72 -3.76
C HIS A 21 -34.91 -16.48 -2.90
N ALA A 22 -35.78 -16.16 -1.95
CA ALA A 22 -35.55 -15.04 -1.02
C ALA A 22 -34.34 -15.32 -0.12
N TRP A 23 -34.23 -16.53 0.44
CA TRP A 23 -33.08 -16.92 1.26
C TRP A 23 -31.76 -16.92 0.49
N THR A 24 -31.75 -17.46 -0.74
CA THR A 24 -30.53 -17.43 -1.57
C THR A 24 -30.14 -16.01 -1.97
N ALA A 25 -31.12 -15.13 -2.23
CA ALA A 25 -30.87 -13.72 -2.49
C ALA A 25 -30.27 -13.01 -1.27
N ILE A 26 -30.79 -13.26 -0.06
CA ILE A 26 -30.27 -12.67 1.19
C ILE A 26 -28.82 -13.11 1.43
N VAL A 27 -28.54 -14.42 1.33
CA VAL A 27 -27.18 -14.96 1.51
C VAL A 27 -26.23 -14.38 0.45
N SER A 28 -26.68 -14.26 -0.80
CA SER A 28 -25.86 -13.69 -1.87
C SER A 28 -25.55 -12.21 -1.64
N VAL A 29 -26.54 -11.41 -1.23
CA VAL A 29 -26.33 -10.00 -0.88
C VAL A 29 -25.39 -9.88 0.30
N LEU A 30 -25.55 -10.70 1.34
CA LEU A 30 -24.69 -10.70 2.50
C LEU A 30 -23.24 -11.05 2.13
N LEU A 31 -23.04 -12.03 1.25
CA LEU A 31 -21.73 -12.40 0.72
C LEU A 31 -21.10 -11.24 -0.07
N ILE A 32 -21.87 -10.57 -0.94
CA ILE A 32 -21.40 -9.41 -1.70
C ILE A 32 -21.00 -8.27 -0.76
N VAL A 33 -21.82 -7.95 0.24
CA VAL A 33 -21.52 -6.90 1.23
C VAL A 33 -20.25 -7.25 2.01
N LEU A 34 -20.10 -8.50 2.43
CA LEU A 34 -18.89 -8.96 3.11
C LEU A 34 -17.65 -8.82 2.21
N LEU A 35 -17.75 -9.21 0.94
CA LEU A 35 -16.66 -9.11 -0.02
C LEU A 35 -16.26 -7.65 -0.28
N VAL A 36 -17.24 -6.76 -0.45
CA VAL A 36 -17.01 -5.31 -0.57
C VAL A 36 -16.35 -4.76 0.69
N ALA A 37 -16.79 -5.17 1.88
CA ALA A 37 -16.21 -4.72 3.15
C ALA A 37 -14.75 -5.16 3.29
N VAL A 38 -14.42 -6.39 2.90
CA VAL A 38 -13.03 -6.89 2.91
C VAL A 38 -12.16 -6.13 1.90
N ILE A 39 -12.66 -5.91 0.69
CA ILE A 39 -11.92 -5.13 -0.34
C ILE A 39 -11.69 -3.69 0.16
N TRP A 40 -12.73 -3.05 0.70
CA TRP A 40 -12.63 -1.71 1.26
C TRP A 40 -11.58 -1.63 2.37
N LEU A 41 -11.61 -2.60 3.30
CA LEU A 41 -10.63 -2.70 4.37
C LEU A 41 -9.21 -2.85 3.81
N GLY A 42 -9.02 -3.75 2.83
CA GLY A 42 -7.74 -3.94 2.15
C GLY A 42 -7.19 -2.66 1.52
N ILE A 43 -8.04 -1.90 0.82
CA ILE A 43 -7.66 -0.61 0.21
C ILE A 43 -7.25 0.41 1.28
N THR A 44 -8.06 0.55 2.35
CA THR A 44 -7.76 1.52 3.41
C THR A 44 -6.46 1.20 4.15
N LEU A 45 -6.18 -0.09 4.38
CA LEU A 45 -4.92 -0.53 4.97
C LEU A 45 -3.74 -0.33 4.02
N SER A 46 -3.92 -0.55 2.71
CA SER A 46 -2.87 -0.37 1.70
C SER A 46 -2.45 1.09 1.53
N MET A 47 -3.38 2.05 1.71
CA MET A 47 -3.08 3.48 1.56
C MET A 47 -2.37 4.11 2.78
N ARG A 48 -2.55 3.56 3.98
CA ARG A 48 -1.88 4.06 5.21
C ARG A 48 -0.34 4.09 5.14
N PRO A 49 0.36 3.02 4.75
CA PRO A 49 1.82 3.02 4.74
C PRO A 49 2.43 4.02 3.76
N VAL A 50 1.74 4.34 2.66
CA VAL A 50 2.19 5.35 1.69
C VAL A 50 2.26 6.74 2.33
N VAL A 51 1.26 7.09 3.14
CA VAL A 51 1.23 8.36 3.87
C VAL A 51 2.39 8.44 4.87
N THR A 52 2.63 7.36 5.61
CA THR A 52 3.74 7.28 6.57
C THR A 52 5.09 7.40 5.89
N LEU A 53 5.28 6.72 4.75
CA LEU A 53 6.53 6.78 3.99
C LEU A 53 6.76 8.18 3.40
N LYS A 54 5.71 8.82 2.88
CA LYS A 54 5.78 10.21 2.40
C LYS A 54 6.17 11.18 3.52
N ALA A 55 5.60 11.01 4.71
CA ALA A 55 5.96 11.82 5.88
C ALA A 55 7.43 11.61 6.28
N ALA A 56 7.91 10.37 6.29
CA ALA A 56 9.32 10.07 6.57
C ALA A 56 10.26 10.69 5.53
N LEU A 57 9.92 10.60 4.24
CA LEU A 57 10.69 11.20 3.16
C LEU A 57 10.74 12.74 3.28
N LYS A 58 9.63 13.36 3.65
CA LYS A 58 9.59 14.81 3.90
C LYS A 58 10.53 15.21 5.05
N ARG A 59 10.53 14.46 6.16
CA ARG A 59 11.43 14.71 7.29
C ARG A 59 12.91 14.51 6.92
N LEU A 60 13.20 13.56 6.03
CA LEU A 60 14.55 13.38 5.47
C LEU A 60 14.95 14.58 4.62
N GLN A 61 14.06 15.07 3.76
CA GLN A 61 14.32 16.25 2.93
C GLN A 61 14.52 17.52 3.77
N ASP A 62 13.74 17.67 4.83
CA ASP A 62 13.82 18.79 5.77
C ASP A 62 15.05 18.66 6.71
N GLY A 63 15.83 17.58 6.60
CA GLY A 63 17.06 17.35 7.37
C GLY A 63 16.84 16.93 8.83
N GLU A 64 15.59 16.68 9.24
CA GLU A 64 15.24 16.24 10.60
C GLU A 64 15.75 14.83 10.91
N ILE A 65 15.84 14.00 9.88
CA ILE A 65 16.38 12.64 9.97
C ILE A 65 17.42 12.45 8.87
N SER A 66 18.50 11.73 9.16
CA SER A 66 19.55 11.43 8.18
C SER A 66 19.24 10.16 7.35
N ARG A 67 18.41 9.26 7.88
CA ARG A 67 18.02 7.99 7.23
C ARG A 67 16.56 7.67 7.51
N ILE A 68 15.93 6.90 6.61
CA ILE A 68 14.56 6.43 6.79
C ILE A 68 14.58 5.14 7.62
N ALA A 69 14.08 5.20 8.86
CA ALA A 69 14.00 4.08 9.80
C ALA A 69 12.59 3.47 9.95
N VAL A 70 11.60 4.01 9.23
CA VAL A 70 10.22 3.53 9.32
C VAL A 70 10.12 2.11 8.75
N ARG A 71 9.42 1.22 9.47
CA ARG A 71 9.00 -0.10 8.93
C ARG A 71 8.06 0.12 7.77
N ALA A 72 8.61 0.12 6.56
CA ALA A 72 7.87 0.14 5.32
C ALA A 72 7.29 -1.26 5.05
N PRO A 73 6.17 -1.36 4.30
CA PRO A 73 5.67 -2.63 3.80
C PRO A 73 6.75 -3.37 3.00
N GLU A 74 6.64 -4.70 2.90
CA GLU A 74 7.64 -5.57 2.25
C GLU A 74 7.97 -5.11 0.83
N GLU A 75 6.98 -4.57 0.11
CA GLU A 75 7.13 -4.05 -1.25
C GLU A 75 8.01 -2.80 -1.32
N PHE A 76 8.00 -1.97 -0.27
CA PHE A 76 8.76 -0.71 -0.21
C PHE A 76 10.08 -0.82 0.55
N GLN A 77 10.31 -1.89 1.31
CA GLN A 77 11.59 -2.15 1.98
C GLN A 77 12.82 -2.06 1.04
N PRO A 78 12.84 -2.70 -0.16
CA PRO A 78 14.02 -2.63 -1.02
C PRO A 78 14.31 -1.20 -1.50
N LEU A 79 13.27 -0.38 -1.68
CA LEU A 79 13.42 1.03 -2.07
C LEU A 79 13.99 1.87 -0.93
N VAL A 80 13.49 1.69 0.29
CA VAL A 80 14.03 2.36 1.50
C VAL A 80 15.50 2.01 1.70
N TYR A 81 15.85 0.73 1.52
CA TYR A 81 17.23 0.28 1.63
C TYR A 81 18.15 0.95 0.60
N GLN A 82 17.77 0.95 -0.68
CA GLN A 82 18.54 1.61 -1.75
C GLN A 82 18.71 3.11 -1.50
N LEU A 83 17.64 3.79 -1.06
CA LEU A 83 17.71 5.22 -0.74
C LEU A 83 18.70 5.49 0.39
N ASN A 84 18.66 4.71 1.46
CA ASN A 84 19.61 4.86 2.57
C ASN A 84 21.06 4.64 2.10
N GLN A 85 21.33 3.64 1.25
CA GLN A 85 22.66 3.42 0.67
C GLN A 85 23.15 4.59 -0.21
N LEU A 86 22.25 5.21 -0.97
CA LEU A 86 22.58 6.39 -1.77
C LEU A 86 22.96 7.55 -0.87
N LEU A 87 22.22 7.77 0.22
CA LEU A 87 22.56 8.80 1.20
C LEU A 87 23.92 8.52 1.87
N ASP A 88 24.21 7.27 2.24
CA ASP A 88 25.53 6.87 2.76
C ASP A 88 26.65 7.21 1.77
N SER A 89 26.42 6.96 0.49
CA SER A 89 27.38 7.26 -0.58
C SER A 89 27.59 8.76 -0.78
N LEU A 90 26.55 9.57 -0.62
CA LEU A 90 26.63 11.03 -0.70
C LEU A 90 27.42 11.61 0.47
N ASP A 91 27.18 11.12 1.68
CA ASP A 91 27.89 11.55 2.89
C ASP A 91 29.40 11.30 2.74
N GLN A 92 29.80 10.10 2.28
CA GLN A 92 31.21 9.79 2.01
C GLN A 92 31.85 10.70 0.96
N ARG A 93 31.10 11.10 -0.08
CA ARG A 93 31.60 12.00 -1.12
C ARG A 93 31.76 13.43 -0.61
N LEU A 94 30.80 13.91 0.17
CA LEU A 94 30.86 15.21 0.81
C LEU A 94 32.04 15.31 1.78
N GLU A 95 32.26 14.26 2.58
CA GLU A 95 33.39 14.21 3.52
C GLU A 95 34.73 14.33 2.79
N ARG A 96 34.94 13.51 1.74
CA ARG A 96 36.15 13.61 0.91
C ARG A 96 36.32 14.98 0.24
N SER A 97 35.22 15.60 -0.20
CA SER A 97 35.26 16.94 -0.78
C SER A 97 35.67 17.99 0.25
N ARG A 98 35.21 17.86 1.50
CA ARG A 98 35.60 18.76 2.59
C ARG A 98 37.06 18.59 2.95
N ASP A 99 37.55 17.36 3.01
CA ASP A 99 38.96 17.06 3.27
C ASP A 99 39.87 17.62 2.17
N ALA A 100 39.49 17.47 0.91
CA ALA A 100 40.23 18.02 -0.22
C ALA A 100 40.31 19.56 -0.17
N LEU A 101 39.20 20.22 0.18
CA LEU A 101 39.15 21.68 0.35
C LEU A 101 39.95 22.15 1.56
N ALA A 102 39.92 21.41 2.67
CA ALA A 102 40.73 21.70 3.86
C ALA A 102 42.23 21.59 3.56
N ASN A 103 42.63 20.55 2.82
CA ASN A 103 44.00 20.36 2.35
C ASN A 103 44.44 21.45 1.37
N LEU A 104 43.56 21.89 0.47
CA LEU A 104 43.84 23.03 -0.42
C LEU A 104 44.00 24.35 0.36
N SER A 105 43.14 24.60 1.34
CA SER A 105 43.22 25.80 2.18
C SER A 105 44.51 25.83 3.00
N HIS A 106 44.98 24.66 3.46
CA HIS A 106 46.31 24.52 4.06
C HIS A 106 47.43 24.79 3.05
N SER A 107 47.39 24.19 1.85
CA SER A 107 48.43 24.38 0.82
C SER A 107 48.49 25.81 0.27
N VAL A 108 47.40 26.56 0.27
CA VAL A 108 47.38 28.00 -0.08
C VAL A 108 48.01 28.87 1.03
N LYS A 109 47.96 28.41 2.29
CA LYS A 109 48.51 29.14 3.45
C LYS A 109 50.00 28.88 3.68
N THR A 110 50.60 27.93 2.97
CA THR A 110 52.06 27.76 2.88
C THR A 110 52.55 28.52 1.64
N PRO A 111 52.90 29.83 1.76
CA PRO A 111 53.52 30.51 0.64
C PRO A 111 54.86 29.83 0.37
N ILE A 112 55.13 29.67 -0.91
CA ILE A 112 56.39 29.20 -1.45
C ILE A 112 57.46 30.21 -0.98
N ALA A 113 58.22 29.81 0.04
CA ALA A 113 59.49 30.40 0.47
C ALA A 113 60.61 29.43 0.09
#